data_AF-B1X384-F1
#
_entry.id   AF-B1X384-F1
#
_cell.length_a   1.000
_cell.length_b   1.000
_cell.length_c   1.000
_cell.angle_alpha   90.00
_cell.angle_beta   90.00
_cell.angle_gamma   90.00
#
_symmetry.space_group_name_H-M   'P 1'
#
loop_
_entity.id
_entity.type
_entity.pdbx_description
1 polymer ?
#
loop_
_entity_poly.entity_id
_entity_poly.type
_entity_poly.pdbx_seq_one_letter_code
_entity_poly.pdbx_strand_id
1 'polypeptide(L)'
;MNKLRNCLLHYSGYIIGIHILFISPVESANISTSLDFSSDIQISLLRQQNTKTIESQLGWKGFFSLYRMFPDRPDNYDEEFPYSIVYLEPIGNSLNIYNSYVKKPLGQLAGCNTHYCDRAKASLIGRLNFKEQGNQWIVTEASGQTRILFDNARCEIYRKSKTLICKGFYKVENYPMTPVPAIYKFVNDGSTPF
;
A
#
# COMPACT_ATOMS: atom_id res chain seq x y z
N MET A 1 33.01 -55.21 43.16
CA MET A 1 33.51 -53.89 43.58
C MET A 1 32.65 -52.85 42.86
N ASN A 2 31.57 -52.37 43.50
CA ASN A 2 31.49 -51.10 44.25
C ASN A 2 31.86 -49.90 43.36
N LYS A 3 31.10 -48.80 43.26
CA LYS A 3 29.83 -48.32 43.84
C LYS A 3 29.62 -46.92 43.24
N LEU A 4 28.39 -46.39 43.41
CA LEU A 4 27.91 -44.99 43.24
C LEU A 4 26.83 -44.91 42.14
N ARG A 5 25.52 -45.06 42.42
CA ARG A 5 24.62 -44.34 43.39
C ARG A 5 24.78 -42.83 43.26
N ASN A 6 23.77 -41.97 43.27
CA ASN A 6 22.33 -42.03 43.52
C ASN A 6 21.83 -40.62 43.15
N CYS A 7 20.54 -40.45 42.84
CA CYS A 7 19.63 -39.53 43.56
C CYS A 7 18.34 -39.31 42.74
N LEU A 8 17.37 -40.18 43.02
CA LEU A 8 15.94 -39.87 43.07
C LEU A 8 15.58 -39.68 44.54
N LEU A 9 14.75 -38.69 44.87
CA LEU A 9 13.82 -38.60 46.01
C LEU A 9 13.07 -37.26 45.84
N HIS A 10 11.79 -37.30 45.48
CA HIS A 10 10.63 -37.25 46.38
C HIS A 10 10.46 -35.88 47.08
N TYR A 11 9.31 -35.24 46.89
CA TYR A 11 8.40 -34.99 48.01
C TYR A 11 6.97 -34.72 47.51
N SER A 12 6.04 -35.45 48.12
CA SER A 12 4.59 -35.45 47.97
C SER A 12 3.93 -34.68 49.10
N GLY A 13 2.68 -34.23 48.89
CA GLY A 13 1.68 -34.00 49.97
C GLY A 13 1.13 -32.57 50.01
N TYR A 14 -0.11 -32.33 49.56
CA TYR A 14 -1.37 -32.35 50.35
C TYR A 14 -1.38 -31.41 51.57
N ILE A 15 -2.16 -30.32 51.51
CA ILE A 15 -3.12 -29.92 52.57
C ILE A 15 -4.31 -29.18 51.92
N ILE A 16 -5.49 -29.77 52.06
CA ILE A 16 -6.80 -29.12 51.97
C ILE A 16 -7.07 -28.50 53.35
N GLY A 17 -7.50 -27.24 53.40
CA GLY A 17 -7.91 -26.57 54.62
C GLY A 17 -8.97 -25.52 54.33
N ILE A 18 -10.23 -25.95 54.36
CA ILE A 18 -11.41 -25.08 54.41
C ILE A 18 -11.48 -24.50 55.82
N HIS A 19 -11.46 -23.17 55.95
CA HIS A 19 -12.02 -22.51 57.13
C HIS A 19 -13.01 -21.41 56.77
N ILE A 20 -14.08 -21.48 57.55
CA ILE A 20 -15.38 -20.83 57.50
C ILE A 20 -15.29 -19.39 58.03
N LEU A 21 -16.08 -18.52 57.39
CA LEU A 21 -16.73 -17.29 57.87
C LEU A 21 -16.15 -16.58 59.10
N PHE A 22 -15.66 -15.36 58.89
CA PHE A 22 -15.95 -14.25 59.80
C PHE A 22 -16.45 -13.05 58.98
N ILE A 23 -17.68 -12.65 59.28
CA ILE A 23 -18.37 -11.45 58.83
C ILE A 23 -17.82 -10.30 59.66
N SER A 24 -17.31 -9.27 59.00
CA SER A 24 -17.15 -7.93 59.58
C SER A 24 -17.90 -6.94 58.68
N PRO A 25 -18.67 -6.01 59.25
CA PRO A 25 -19.38 -5.01 58.47
C PRO A 25 -18.36 -3.98 57.98
N VAL A 26 -18.19 -3.86 56.67
CA VAL A 26 -17.45 -2.74 56.09
C VAL A 26 -18.45 -1.60 55.91
N GLU A 27 -18.23 -0.55 56.68
CA GLU A 27 -18.87 0.75 56.56
C GLU A 27 -18.84 1.22 55.11
N SER A 28 -19.96 1.83 54.70
CA SER A 28 -20.17 2.43 53.40
C SER A 28 -19.09 3.46 53.09
N ALA A 29 -18.08 3.07 52.31
CA ALA A 29 -17.30 4.01 51.53
C ALA A 29 -18.07 4.30 50.24
N ASN A 30 -18.60 5.51 50.18
CA ASN A 30 -19.27 6.09 49.03
C ASN A 30 -18.23 6.25 47.89
N ILE A 31 -17.99 5.18 47.13
CA ILE A 31 -17.17 5.26 45.92
C ILE A 31 -18.10 5.70 44.80
N SER A 32 -18.07 7.00 44.54
CA SER A 32 -18.46 7.57 43.25
C SER A 32 -17.70 6.83 42.15
N THR A 33 -18.37 5.87 41.51
CA THR A 33 -17.93 5.30 40.24
C THR A 33 -18.06 6.37 39.16
N SER A 34 -17.09 7.27 39.09
CA SER A 34 -16.74 7.88 37.82
C SER A 34 -16.05 6.78 37.02
N LEU A 35 -16.79 6.22 36.06
CA LEU A 35 -16.22 5.43 34.98
C LEU A 35 -15.25 6.36 34.21
N ASP A 36 -13.98 6.35 34.60
CA ASP A 36 -12.89 6.82 33.74
C ASP A 36 -12.74 5.82 32.61
N PHE A 37 -13.61 5.95 31.60
CA PHE A 37 -13.43 5.35 30.30
C PHE A 37 -12.17 5.97 29.70
N SER A 38 -11.06 5.27 29.91
CA SER A 38 -9.72 5.53 29.39
C SER A 38 -9.74 6.35 28.10
N SER A 39 -9.22 7.58 28.20
CA SER A 39 -8.91 8.47 27.08
C SER A 39 -8.14 7.75 25.96
N ASP A 40 -7.39 6.70 26.28
CA ASP A 40 -6.57 5.96 25.34
C ASP A 40 -7.41 5.08 24.40
N ILE A 41 -8.57 4.57 24.86
CA ILE A 41 -9.52 3.83 24.01
C ILE A 41 -10.20 4.81 23.03
N GLN A 42 -10.62 5.99 23.48
CA GLN A 42 -11.19 7.01 22.60
C GLN A 42 -10.16 7.58 21.61
N ILE A 43 -8.91 7.79 22.02
CA ILE A 43 -7.82 8.23 21.13
C ILE A 43 -7.48 7.14 20.10
N SER A 44 -7.52 5.86 20.49
CA SER A 44 -7.31 4.75 19.55
C SER A 44 -8.44 4.65 18.52
N LEU A 45 -9.70 4.81 18.93
CA LEU A 45 -10.89 4.82 18.05
C LEU A 45 -10.93 6.06 17.13
N LEU A 46 -10.51 7.24 17.62
CA LEU A 46 -10.40 8.46 16.81
C LEU A 46 -9.23 8.42 15.83
N ARG A 47 -8.10 7.76 16.16
CA ARG A 47 -7.00 7.51 15.20
C ARG A 47 -7.35 6.42 14.17
N GLN A 48 -8.24 5.49 14.51
CA GLN A 48 -8.68 4.42 13.60
C GLN A 48 -9.67 4.92 12.53
N GLN A 49 -10.25 6.11 12.68
CA GLN A 49 -11.35 6.59 11.84
C GLN A 49 -10.95 7.31 10.54
N ASN A 50 -9.65 7.46 10.22
CA ASN A 50 -9.30 8.12 8.96
C ASN A 50 -7.93 7.73 8.39
N THR A 51 -7.55 6.45 8.46
CA THR A 51 -6.45 5.99 7.62
C THR A 51 -6.92 6.00 6.17
N LYS A 52 -6.61 7.08 5.45
CA LYS A 52 -6.87 7.15 4.02
C LYS A 52 -6.07 6.03 3.35
N THR A 53 -6.71 5.33 2.44
CA THR A 53 -6.06 4.31 1.62
C THR A 53 -5.80 4.87 0.25
N ILE A 54 -4.81 4.33 -0.48
CA ILE A 54 -4.58 4.82 -1.84
C ILE A 54 -5.79 4.55 -2.74
N GLU A 55 -6.51 3.45 -2.50
CA GLU A 55 -7.80 3.17 -3.12
C GLU A 55 -8.83 4.26 -2.88
N SER A 56 -8.98 4.76 -1.66
CA SER A 56 -9.94 5.84 -1.37
C SER A 56 -9.47 7.20 -1.89
N GLN A 57 -8.15 7.42 -2.02
CA GLN A 57 -7.60 8.67 -2.54
C GLN A 57 -7.62 8.78 -4.05
N LEU A 58 -7.32 7.67 -4.72
CA LEU A 58 -7.53 7.57 -6.15
C LEU A 58 -9.05 7.56 -6.32
N GLY A 59 -9.74 6.46 -6.00
CA GLY A 59 -11.17 6.30 -6.27
C GLY A 59 -11.46 6.04 -7.76
N TRP A 60 -10.43 5.69 -8.54
CA TRP A 60 -10.51 5.35 -9.95
C TRP A 60 -9.62 4.15 -10.26
N LYS A 61 -10.14 3.29 -11.12
CA LYS A 61 -9.45 2.19 -11.79
C LYS A 61 -9.70 2.32 -13.28
N GLY A 62 -8.78 1.90 -14.13
CA GLY A 62 -8.94 2.06 -15.58
C GLY A 62 -7.63 2.12 -16.33
N PHE A 63 -7.69 2.60 -17.58
CA PHE A 63 -6.54 2.78 -18.45
C PHE A 63 -5.92 4.18 -18.30
N PHE A 64 -4.60 4.21 -18.28
CA PHE A 64 -3.81 5.40 -18.03
C PHE A 64 -2.65 5.46 -19.00
N SER A 65 -2.45 6.64 -19.56
CA SER A 65 -1.22 6.95 -20.29
C SER A 65 -0.10 7.17 -19.27
N LEU A 66 0.98 6.40 -19.43
CA LEU A 66 2.21 6.52 -18.65
C LEU A 66 3.22 7.35 -19.45
N TYR A 67 3.60 8.47 -18.86
CA TYR A 67 4.66 9.35 -19.35
C TYR A 67 5.88 9.25 -18.45
N ARG A 68 7.07 9.45 -19.04
CA ARG A 68 8.35 9.50 -18.32
C ARG A 68 9.10 10.76 -18.70
N MET A 69 9.56 11.51 -17.69
CA MET A 69 10.29 12.77 -17.84
C MET A 69 11.62 12.71 -17.08
N PHE A 70 12.63 13.43 -17.57
CA PHE A 70 13.97 13.52 -16.96
C PHE A 70 14.27 14.99 -16.57
N PRO A 71 14.22 15.37 -15.29
CA PRO A 71 14.27 16.77 -14.87
C PRO A 71 15.63 17.46 -15.11
N ASP A 72 16.73 16.70 -15.21
CA ASP A 72 18.09 17.25 -15.24
C ASP A 72 18.72 17.26 -16.65
N ARG A 73 17.94 17.11 -17.73
CA ARG A 73 18.47 17.19 -19.10
C ARG A 73 18.20 18.58 -19.70
N PRO A 74 19.23 19.43 -19.87
CA PRO A 74 19.09 20.84 -20.30
C PRO A 74 18.52 21.02 -21.71
N ASP A 75 18.51 19.95 -22.50
CA ASP A 75 18.11 19.87 -23.89
C ASP A 75 16.73 19.22 -24.11
N ASN A 76 16.06 18.74 -23.05
CA ASN A 76 14.72 18.14 -23.10
C ASN A 76 13.82 18.72 -21.99
N TYR A 77 13.68 20.04 -21.97
CA TYR A 77 12.62 20.69 -21.19
C TYR A 77 11.26 20.13 -21.65
N ASP A 78 10.58 19.45 -20.73
CA ASP A 78 9.13 19.21 -20.76
C ASP A 78 8.53 18.30 -21.85
N GLU A 79 9.33 17.57 -22.63
CA GLU A 79 8.76 16.56 -23.55
C GLU A 79 8.24 15.35 -22.76
N GLU A 80 6.93 15.38 -22.46
CA GLU A 80 6.17 14.24 -21.98
C GLU A 80 6.11 13.16 -23.06
N PHE A 81 7.10 12.27 -23.10
CA PHE A 81 7.07 11.15 -24.03
C PHE A 81 6.04 10.11 -23.55
N PRO A 82 4.96 9.86 -24.31
CA PRO A 82 4.04 8.78 -24.00
C PRO A 82 4.81 7.46 -24.14
N TYR A 83 5.03 6.80 -23.01
CA TYR A 83 5.83 5.58 -22.95
C TYR A 83 4.98 4.33 -23.17
N SER A 84 3.81 4.27 -22.53
CA SER A 84 2.90 3.13 -22.65
C SER A 84 1.50 3.47 -22.12
N ILE A 85 0.53 2.58 -22.35
CA ILE A 85 -0.76 2.60 -21.67
C ILE A 85 -0.82 1.42 -20.71
N VAL A 86 -1.18 1.67 -19.46
CA VAL A 86 -1.30 0.67 -18.40
C VAL A 86 -2.70 0.66 -17.80
N TYR A 87 -3.11 -0.45 -17.22
CA TYR A 87 -4.32 -0.51 -16.41
C TYR A 87 -3.93 -0.40 -14.94
N LEU A 88 -4.49 0.57 -14.23
CA LEU A 88 -4.26 0.76 -12.80
C LEU A 88 -5.47 0.31 -11.99
N GLU A 89 -5.20 -0.45 -10.93
CA GLU A 89 -6.22 -1.00 -10.04
C GLU A 89 -5.74 -0.85 -8.59
N PRO A 90 -6.22 0.17 -7.88
CA PRO A 90 -5.89 0.32 -6.47
C PRO A 90 -6.72 -0.63 -5.61
N ILE A 91 -6.07 -1.22 -4.59
CA ILE A 91 -6.67 -2.15 -3.63
C ILE A 91 -6.06 -1.84 -2.26
N GLY A 92 -6.83 -1.26 -1.34
CA GLY A 92 -6.34 -0.79 -0.06
C GLY A 92 -5.18 0.21 -0.23
N ASN A 93 -4.01 -0.13 0.33
CA ASN A 93 -2.77 0.64 0.21
C ASN A 93 -1.87 0.20 -0.95
N SER A 94 -2.37 -0.68 -1.82
CA SER A 94 -1.62 -1.19 -2.96
C SER A 94 -2.17 -0.62 -4.28
N LEU A 95 -1.29 -0.42 -5.25
CA LEU A 95 -1.62 -0.16 -6.65
C LEU A 95 -1.08 -1.30 -7.49
N ASN A 96 -1.99 -2.09 -8.07
CA ASN A 96 -1.62 -3.08 -9.07
C ASN A 96 -1.54 -2.40 -10.44
N ILE A 97 -0.46 -2.68 -11.16
CA ILE A 97 -0.20 -2.14 -12.50
C ILE A 97 -0.16 -3.31 -13.46
N TYR A 98 -1.00 -3.26 -14.49
CA TYR A 98 -1.09 -4.27 -15.53
C TYR A 98 -0.67 -3.66 -16.86
N ASN A 99 -0.04 -4.44 -17.73
CA ASN A 99 0.08 -4.03 -19.12
C ASN A 99 -1.29 -4.03 -19.79
N SER A 100 -1.40 -3.26 -20.87
CA SER A 100 -2.58 -3.24 -21.73
C SER A 100 -2.20 -3.71 -23.14
N TYR A 101 -3.20 -4.20 -23.86
CA TYR A 101 -3.06 -4.47 -25.29
C TYR A 101 -4.26 -3.90 -26.05
N VAL A 102 -4.02 -3.70 -27.33
CA VAL A 102 -5.00 -3.27 -28.31
C VAL A 102 -5.89 -4.46 -28.66
N LYS A 103 -7.21 -4.31 -28.50
CA LYS A 103 -8.20 -5.31 -28.87
C LYS A 103 -9.10 -4.77 -29.96
N LYS A 104 -9.52 -5.64 -30.89
CA LYS A 104 -10.52 -5.29 -31.89
C LYS A 104 -11.82 -4.87 -31.19
N PRO A 105 -12.45 -3.77 -31.62
CA PRO A 105 -13.73 -3.36 -31.07
C PRO A 105 -14.79 -4.42 -31.34
N LEU A 106 -15.72 -4.57 -30.40
CA LEU A 106 -16.82 -5.51 -30.52
C LEU A 106 -17.59 -5.27 -31.84
N GLY A 107 -17.78 -6.34 -32.63
CA GLY A 107 -18.53 -6.28 -33.89
C GLY A 107 -17.73 -5.88 -35.13
N GLN A 108 -16.43 -5.60 -35.03
CA GLN A 108 -15.57 -5.38 -36.21
C GLN A 108 -14.73 -6.61 -36.57
N LEU A 109 -14.75 -6.98 -37.86
CA LEU A 109 -13.98 -8.10 -38.40
C LEU A 109 -12.53 -7.71 -38.75
N ALA A 110 -12.31 -6.47 -39.20
CA ALA A 110 -11.00 -5.95 -39.58
C ALA A 110 -10.22 -5.36 -38.39
N GLY A 111 -8.90 -5.20 -38.54
CA GLY A 111 -8.04 -4.59 -37.53
C GLY A 111 -8.43 -3.13 -37.25
N CYS A 112 -7.95 -2.60 -36.14
CA CYS A 112 -8.20 -1.22 -35.74
C CYS A 112 -6.88 -0.43 -35.74
N ASN A 113 -6.94 0.82 -36.20
CA ASN A 113 -5.85 1.76 -36.02
C ASN A 113 -5.87 2.22 -34.56
N THR A 114 -4.70 2.42 -33.95
CA THR A 114 -4.47 2.61 -32.49
C THR A 114 -5.41 3.56 -31.74
N HIS A 115 -6.08 4.47 -32.45
CA HIS A 115 -6.98 5.49 -31.91
C HIS A 115 -8.46 5.04 -31.82
N TYR A 116 -8.84 3.92 -32.44
CA TYR A 116 -10.23 3.41 -32.48
C TYR A 116 -10.35 1.96 -32.00
N CYS A 117 -9.38 1.54 -31.20
CA CYS A 117 -9.33 0.20 -30.66
C CYS A 117 -9.78 0.16 -29.22
N ASP A 118 -10.48 -0.91 -28.85
CA ASP A 118 -10.68 -1.24 -27.46
C ASP A 118 -9.33 -1.50 -26.78
N ARG A 119 -9.27 -1.20 -25.49
CA ARG A 119 -8.14 -1.56 -24.63
C ARG A 119 -8.56 -2.70 -23.72
N ALA A 120 -7.67 -3.66 -23.54
CA ALA A 120 -7.90 -4.77 -22.62
C ALA A 120 -6.77 -4.86 -21.58
N LYS A 121 -7.16 -5.18 -20.34
CA LYS A 121 -6.26 -5.51 -19.23
C LYS A 121 -5.60 -6.85 -19.52
N ALA A 122 -4.28 -6.91 -19.44
CA ALA A 122 -3.51 -8.16 -19.57
C ALA A 122 -2.89 -8.56 -18.23
N SER A 123 -1.60 -8.90 -18.23
CA SER A 123 -0.88 -9.47 -17.10
C SER A 123 -0.48 -8.41 -16.08
N LEU A 124 -0.44 -8.80 -14.82
CA LEU A 124 0.13 -7.98 -13.75
C LEU A 124 1.63 -7.80 -14.02
N ILE A 125 2.07 -6.56 -14.21
CA ILE A 125 3.50 -6.25 -14.45
C ILE A 125 4.20 -5.77 -13.19
N GLY A 126 3.44 -5.30 -12.18
CA GLY A 126 3.99 -4.99 -10.87
C GLY A 126 2.95 -4.47 -9.88
N ARG A 127 3.38 -4.36 -8.63
CA ARG A 127 2.61 -3.82 -7.52
C ARG A 127 3.42 -2.75 -6.82
N LEU A 128 2.75 -1.70 -6.38
CA LEU A 128 3.30 -0.68 -5.48
C LEU A 128 2.51 -0.69 -4.18
N ASN A 129 3.17 -0.76 -3.03
CA ASN A 129 2.54 -0.57 -1.73
C ASN A 129 2.87 0.81 -1.19
N PHE A 130 1.90 1.50 -0.63
CA PHE A 130 2.04 2.88 -0.21
C PHE A 130 1.82 3.08 1.28
N LYS A 131 2.41 4.16 1.77
CA LYS A 131 2.10 4.77 3.07
C LYS A 131 1.89 6.25 2.90
N GLU A 132 0.81 6.78 3.47
CA GLU A 132 0.57 8.22 3.52
C GLU A 132 1.58 8.90 4.45
N GLN A 133 2.22 9.98 3.98
CA GLN A 133 3.10 10.82 4.77
C GLN A 133 2.82 12.30 4.47
N GLY A 134 2.04 12.94 5.34
CA GLY A 134 1.57 14.30 5.11
C GLY A 134 0.65 14.34 3.89
N ASN A 135 1.00 15.14 2.89
CA ASN A 135 0.24 15.26 1.63
C ASN A 135 0.78 14.37 0.50
N GLN A 136 1.77 13.52 0.78
CA GLN A 136 2.43 12.67 -0.20
C GLN A 136 2.20 11.19 0.10
N TRP A 137 2.27 10.37 -0.94
CA TRP A 137 2.18 8.91 -0.87
C TRP A 137 3.56 8.33 -1.13
N ILE A 138 4.10 7.62 -0.15
CA ILE A 138 5.44 7.05 -0.22
C ILE A 138 5.33 5.58 -0.63
N VAL A 139 6.02 5.19 -1.70
CA VAL A 139 6.16 3.78 -2.07
C VAL A 139 7.05 3.09 -1.03
N THR A 140 6.47 2.12 -0.33
CA THR A 140 7.14 1.29 0.67
C THR A 140 7.65 -0.02 0.09
N GLU A 141 7.02 -0.53 -0.97
CA GLU A 141 7.42 -1.75 -1.66
C GLU A 141 7.03 -1.65 -3.14
N ALA A 142 7.90 -2.16 -4.02
CA ALA A 142 7.66 -2.26 -5.45
C ALA A 142 8.08 -3.64 -5.98
N SER A 143 7.27 -4.23 -6.87
CA SER A 143 7.49 -5.57 -7.42
C SER A 143 7.46 -5.61 -8.95
N GLY A 144 8.08 -6.63 -9.55
CA GLY A 144 8.12 -6.78 -11.01
C GLY A 144 8.77 -5.59 -11.72
N GLN A 145 8.13 -5.11 -12.79
CA GLN A 145 8.60 -4.00 -13.62
C GLN A 145 8.41 -2.62 -12.94
N THR A 146 7.58 -2.52 -11.90
CA THR A 146 7.37 -1.25 -11.18
C THR A 146 8.48 -0.94 -10.18
N ARG A 147 9.49 -1.82 -10.07
CA ARG A 147 10.71 -1.60 -9.28
C ARG A 147 11.53 -0.38 -9.69
N ILE A 148 11.20 0.28 -10.79
CA ILE A 148 11.73 1.61 -11.14
C ILE A 148 11.29 2.72 -10.17
N LEU A 149 10.24 2.47 -9.40
CA LEU A 149 9.72 3.35 -8.34
C LEU A 149 10.17 2.86 -6.95
N PHE A 150 11.48 2.58 -6.81
CA PHE A 150 12.09 2.09 -5.57
C PHE A 150 12.55 3.25 -4.65
N ASP A 151 13.03 2.92 -3.44
CA ASP A 151 13.62 3.83 -2.46
C ASP A 151 12.74 5.00 -2.00
N ASN A 152 11.59 4.71 -1.38
CA ASN A 152 10.69 5.74 -0.85
C ASN A 152 10.23 6.73 -1.94
N ALA A 153 10.01 6.23 -3.16
CA ALA A 153 9.48 7.01 -4.28
C ALA A 153 8.26 7.80 -3.82
N ARG A 154 8.30 9.12 -4.05
CA ARG A 154 7.28 10.05 -3.57
C ARG A 154 6.27 10.28 -4.67
N CYS A 155 5.01 10.02 -4.34
CA CYS A 155 3.91 10.16 -5.26
C CYS A 155 2.89 11.22 -4.79
N GLU A 156 2.37 11.97 -5.76
CA GLU A 156 1.36 13.00 -5.57
C GLU A 156 0.12 12.65 -6.41
N ILE A 157 -1.05 12.81 -5.80
CA ILE A 157 -2.34 12.47 -6.41
C ILE A 157 -3.10 13.77 -6.70
N TYR A 158 -3.35 14.04 -7.98
CA TYR A 158 -4.17 15.15 -8.43
C TYR A 158 -5.57 14.64 -8.79
N ARG A 159 -6.50 14.76 -7.83
CA ARG A 159 -7.85 14.19 -7.96
C ARG A 159 -8.66 14.79 -9.11
N LYS A 160 -8.58 16.12 -9.31
CA LYS A 160 -9.36 16.82 -10.34
C LYS A 160 -9.02 16.34 -11.75
N SER A 161 -7.73 16.18 -12.04
CA SER A 161 -7.23 15.74 -13.33
C SER A 161 -7.08 14.23 -13.44
N LYS A 162 -7.40 13.48 -12.36
CA LYS A 162 -7.13 12.04 -12.27
C LYS A 162 -5.70 11.75 -12.74
N THR A 163 -4.73 12.27 -11.98
CA THR A 163 -3.30 12.10 -12.28
C THR A 163 -2.56 11.59 -11.05
N LEU A 164 -1.68 10.60 -11.25
CA LEU A 164 -0.70 10.16 -10.26
C LEU A 164 0.69 10.51 -10.79
N ILE A 165 1.47 11.26 -10.01
CA ILE A 165 2.85 11.63 -10.37
C ILE A 165 3.77 11.03 -9.32
N CYS A 166 4.73 10.22 -9.74
CA CYS A 166 5.71 9.58 -8.86
C CYS A 166 7.13 9.97 -9.26
N LYS A 167 7.94 10.39 -8.29
CA LYS A 167 9.38 10.58 -8.45
C LYS A 167 10.08 9.25 -8.16
N GLY A 168 10.90 8.79 -9.09
CA GLY A 168 11.68 7.56 -8.96
C GLY A 168 12.99 7.66 -9.73
N PHE A 169 13.51 6.50 -10.14
CA PHE A 169 14.74 6.44 -10.89
C PHE A 169 14.56 5.56 -12.13
N TYR A 170 15.35 5.85 -13.15
CA TYR A 170 15.49 5.01 -14.34
C TYR A 170 16.84 4.32 -14.29
N LYS A 171 16.81 2.99 -14.23
CA LYS A 171 18.02 2.15 -14.33
C LYS A 171 18.08 1.58 -15.74
N VAL A 172 19.17 1.86 -16.45
CA VAL A 172 19.45 1.25 -17.74
C VAL A 172 19.97 -0.16 -17.49
N GLU A 173 19.28 -1.20 -17.96
CA GLU A 173 19.63 -2.61 -17.69
C GLU A 173 21.05 -2.97 -18.17
N ASN A 174 21.59 -2.26 -19.16
CA ASN A 174 22.85 -2.60 -19.82
C ASN A 174 24.03 -1.66 -19.51
N TYR A 175 23.88 -0.71 -18.58
CA TYR A 175 24.97 0.20 -18.22
C TYR A 175 25.10 0.35 -16.70
N PRO A 176 26.31 0.24 -16.11
CA PRO A 176 26.56 0.50 -14.70
C PRO A 176 26.55 2.02 -14.39
N MET A 177 25.63 2.76 -15.01
CA MET A 177 25.44 4.18 -14.75
C MET A 177 24.63 4.38 -13.47
N THR A 178 24.95 5.47 -12.78
CA THR A 178 24.15 6.02 -11.67
C THR A 178 22.68 6.08 -12.10
N PRO A 179 21.73 5.59 -11.27
CA PRO A 179 20.31 5.71 -11.56
C PRO A 179 19.95 7.15 -11.92
N VAL A 180 19.27 7.35 -13.04
CA VAL A 180 18.91 8.69 -13.52
C VAL A 180 17.59 9.07 -12.85
N PRO A 181 17.49 10.23 -12.17
CA PRO A 181 16.21 10.71 -11.64
C PRO A 181 15.17 10.79 -12.75
N ALA A 182 13.97 10.28 -12.48
CA ALA A 182 12.88 10.28 -13.43
C ALA A 182 11.55 10.58 -12.74
N ILE A 183 10.66 11.26 -13.47
CA ILE A 183 9.28 11.50 -13.06
C ILE A 183 8.39 10.62 -13.92
N TYR A 184 7.55 9.82 -13.27
CA TYR A 184 6.56 8.95 -13.89
C TYR A 184 5.17 9.54 -13.66
N LYS A 185 4.48 9.88 -14.73
CA LYS A 185 3.17 10.53 -14.69
C LYS A 185 2.14 9.60 -15.31
N PHE A 186 1.14 9.20 -14.53
CA PHE A 186 0.02 8.39 -14.98
C PHE A 186 -1.21 9.31 -15.09
N VAL A 187 -1.69 9.51 -16.31
CA VAL A 187 -2.86 10.34 -16.60
C VAL A 187 -4.01 9.44 -17.01
N ASN A 188 -5.19 9.60 -16.40
CA ASN A 188 -6.38 8.91 -16.88
C ASN A 188 -6.62 9.30 -18.34
N ASP A 189 -6.67 8.32 -19.24
CA ASP A 189 -6.75 8.56 -20.67
C ASP A 189 -8.04 9.31 -21.05
N GLY A 190 -9.12 9.25 -20.24
CA GLY A 190 -10.37 9.98 -20.46
C GLY A 190 -11.14 9.64 -21.74
N SER A 191 -10.46 9.03 -22.71
CA SER A 191 -10.89 8.57 -24.02
C SER A 191 -11.56 7.20 -23.99
N THR A 192 -11.63 6.56 -22.82
CA THR A 192 -12.38 5.32 -22.61
C THR A 192 -13.67 5.59 -21.84
N PRO A 193 -14.78 5.89 -22.54
CA PRO A 193 -16.10 5.75 -21.93
C PRO A 193 -16.29 4.27 -21.57
N PHE A 194 -16.79 4.04 -20.36
CA PHE A 194 -17.15 2.72 -19.84
C PHE A 194 -18.29 2.09 -20.65
#